data_AF-A0A246FG32-F1
#
_entry.id   AF-A0A246FG32-F1
#
_cell.length_a   1.000
_cell.length_b   1.000
_cell.length_c   1.000
_cell.angle_alpha   90.00
_cell.angle_beta   90.00
_cell.angle_gamma   90.00
#
_symmetry.space_group_name_H-M   'P 1'
#
loop_
_entity.id
_entity.type
_entity.pdbx_description
1 polymer ?
#
loop_
_entity_poly.entity_id
_entity_poly.type
_entity_poly.pdbx_seq_one_letter_code
_entity_poly.pdbx_strand_id
1 'polypeptide(L)'
;MLESGNGLSCYAKTQAACQNGQLVLAFERRLSPRTARARFEIADTVHLRVAAPRRQIDITYCSAATGKPRQYFVLYKRVPAAEKRYLPYPLRAWGVSAQGHLVEVPVKSLRCLNNDYGAY
;
A
#
# COMPACT_ATOMS: atom_id res chain seq x y z
N MET A 1 9.41 -12.28 9.41
CA MET A 1 9.31 -12.51 7.94
C MET A 1 7.82 -12.36 7.67
N LEU A 2 7.36 -11.50 6.77
CA LEU A 2 5.96 -11.61 6.34
C LEU A 2 5.86 -12.96 5.63
N GLU A 3 5.06 -13.87 6.17
CA GLU A 3 4.90 -15.17 5.57
C GLU A 3 4.30 -15.04 4.17
N SER A 4 4.98 -15.69 3.22
CA SER A 4 4.42 -16.35 2.05
C SER A 4 3.53 -15.55 1.09
N GLY A 5 4.15 -15.03 0.03
CA GLY A 5 3.61 -15.06 -1.33
C GLY A 5 2.30 -14.31 -1.62
N ASN A 6 1.71 -13.66 -0.62
CA ASN A 6 0.50 -12.86 -0.70
C ASN A 6 0.77 -11.53 -1.42
N GLY A 7 -0.30 -10.92 -1.95
CA GLY A 7 -0.23 -9.70 -2.74
C GLY A 7 -0.99 -8.54 -2.12
N LEU A 8 -0.60 -7.33 -2.51
CA LEU A 8 -1.38 -6.11 -2.33
C LEU A 8 -1.66 -5.52 -3.71
N SER A 9 -2.91 -5.16 -3.97
CA SER A 9 -3.36 -4.59 -5.23
C SER A 9 -4.14 -3.30 -4.99
N CYS A 10 -3.90 -2.27 -5.80
CA CYS A 10 -4.69 -1.05 -5.83
C CYS A 10 -5.30 -0.88 -7.22
N TYR A 11 -6.63 -0.83 -7.30
CA TYR A 11 -7.33 -0.72 -8.58
C TYR A 11 -8.61 0.10 -8.45
N ALA A 12 -9.23 0.42 -9.58
CA ALA A 12 -10.57 0.99 -9.65
C ALA A 12 -11.48 0.02 -10.41
N LYS A 13 -12.76 -0.07 -10.03
CA LYS A 13 -13.72 -0.96 -10.70
C LYS A 13 -13.99 -0.55 -12.16
N THR A 14 -13.89 0.74 -12.45
CA THR A 14 -14.06 1.30 -13.79
C THR A 14 -13.09 2.46 -14.00
N GLN A 15 -12.86 2.83 -15.27
CA GLN A 15 -12.09 4.02 -15.62
C GLN A 15 -12.72 5.30 -15.02
N ALA A 16 -14.05 5.42 -15.07
CA ALA A 16 -14.77 6.55 -14.49
C ALA A 16 -14.59 6.61 -12.95
N ALA A 17 -14.61 5.47 -12.25
CA ALA A 17 -14.32 5.42 -10.82
C ALA A 17 -12.89 5.90 -10.53
N CYS A 18 -11.91 5.45 -11.33
CA CYS A 18 -10.52 5.88 -11.23
C CYS A 18 -10.38 7.42 -11.37
N GLN A 19 -11.01 7.99 -12.40
CA GLN A 19 -10.97 9.44 -12.66
C GLN A 19 -11.63 10.27 -11.54
N ASN A 20 -12.61 9.70 -10.85
CA ASN A 20 -13.27 10.30 -9.69
C ASN A 20 -12.58 9.98 -8.35
N GLY A 21 -11.39 9.36 -8.40
CA GLY A 21 -10.58 9.01 -7.23
C GLY A 21 -11.16 7.88 -6.39
N GLN A 22 -12.10 7.08 -6.91
CA GLN A 22 -12.67 5.93 -6.21
C GLN A 22 -11.79 4.69 -6.46
N LEU A 23 -11.07 4.28 -5.42
CA LEU A 23 -10.10 3.19 -5.46
C LEU A 23 -10.50 2.06 -4.50
N VAL A 24 -10.06 0.86 -4.82
CA VAL A 24 -10.14 -0.34 -4.00
C VAL A 24 -8.72 -0.79 -3.69
N LEU A 25 -8.39 -0.86 -2.41
CA LEU A 25 -7.20 -1.51 -1.90
C LEU A 25 -7.57 -2.94 -1.59
N ALA A 26 -6.81 -3.92 -2.06
CA ALA A 26 -7.09 -5.33 -1.86
C ALA A 26 -5.88 -6.04 -1.28
N PHE A 27 -6.15 -6.91 -0.30
CA PHE A 27 -5.21 -7.92 0.16
C PHE A 27 -5.54 -9.25 -0.51
N GLU A 28 -4.54 -9.82 -1.15
CA GLU A 28 -4.67 -11.03 -1.96
C GLU A 28 -3.94 -12.19 -1.28
N ARG A 29 -4.65 -13.28 -1.01
CA ARG A 29 -4.05 -14.51 -0.50
C ARG A 29 -3.64 -15.38 -1.67
N ARG A 30 -2.40 -15.86 -1.65
CA ARG A 30 -1.94 -16.80 -2.68
C ARG A 30 -2.48 -18.20 -2.37
N LEU A 31 -3.17 -18.76 -3.35
CA LEU A 31 -3.74 -20.11 -3.28
C LEU A 31 -2.78 -21.17 -3.82
N SER A 32 -1.92 -20.80 -4.76
CA SER A 32 -1.00 -21.76 -5.40
C SER A 32 0.32 -21.89 -4.65
N PRO A 33 0.97 -23.06 -4.72
CA PRO A 33 2.35 -23.24 -4.25
C PRO A 33 3.28 -22.21 -4.89
N ARG A 34 4.38 -21.87 -4.19
CA ARG A 34 5.34 -20.86 -4.67
C ARG A 34 6.04 -21.26 -5.97
N THR A 35 6.17 -22.55 -6.23
CA THR A 35 6.82 -23.13 -7.42
C THR A 35 5.92 -23.16 -8.66
N ALA A 36 4.63 -22.89 -8.49
CA ALA A 36 3.64 -22.91 -9.56
C ALA A 36 3.24 -21.49 -9.99
N ARG A 37 2.51 -21.39 -11.13
CA ARG A 37 1.89 -20.14 -11.56
C ARG A 37 1.04 -19.55 -10.43
N ALA A 38 1.23 -18.26 -10.16
CA ALA A 38 0.57 -17.59 -9.05
C ALA A 38 -0.95 -17.51 -9.30
N ARG A 39 -1.73 -18.02 -8.35
CA ARG A 39 -3.19 -17.86 -8.27
C ARG A 39 -3.52 -17.21 -6.95
N PHE A 40 -4.41 -16.23 -6.98
CA PHE A 40 -4.76 -15.42 -5.83
C PHE A 40 -6.28 -15.36 -5.65
N GLU A 41 -6.71 -15.17 -4.41
CA GLU A 41 -8.05 -14.76 -4.04
C GLU A 41 -8.00 -13.43 -3.29
N ILE A 42 -9.03 -12.60 -3.46
CA ILE A 42 -9.17 -11.37 -2.67
C ILE A 42 -9.68 -11.79 -1.29
N ALA A 43 -8.84 -11.59 -0.27
CA ALA A 43 -9.16 -11.94 1.11
C ALA A 43 -9.83 -10.78 1.86
N ASP A 44 -9.45 -9.54 1.55
CA ASP A 44 -10.05 -8.35 2.14
C ASP A 44 -9.90 -7.13 1.24
N THR A 45 -10.78 -6.14 1.41
CA THR A 45 -10.77 -4.90 0.63
C THR A 45 -11.10 -3.66 1.47
N VAL A 46 -10.45 -2.54 1.14
CA VAL A 46 -10.80 -1.21 1.64
C VAL A 46 -11.17 -0.32 0.47
N HIS A 47 -12.35 0.30 0.55
CA HIS A 47 -12.82 1.27 -0.42
C HIS A 47 -12.40 2.67 -0.01
N LEU A 48 -11.81 3.42 -0.93
CA LEU A 48 -11.25 4.73 -0.64
C LEU A 48 -11.63 5.76 -1.72
N ARG A 49 -11.88 7.00 -1.28
CA ARG A 49 -12.06 8.16 -2.16
C ARG A 49 -10.91 9.14 -2.01
N VAL A 50 -10.07 9.23 -3.04
CA VAL A 50 -8.97 10.21 -3.17
C VAL A 50 -9.52 11.51 -3.75
N ALA A 51 -10.17 12.32 -2.90
CA ALA A 51 -10.97 13.47 -3.36
C ALA A 51 -10.20 14.77 -3.66
N ALA A 52 -8.87 14.81 -3.65
CA ALA A 52 -8.14 16.09 -3.72
C ALA A 52 -7.01 16.12 -4.77
N PRO A 53 -6.78 17.29 -5.42
CA PRO A 53 -5.64 17.47 -6.30
C PRO A 53 -4.34 17.24 -5.50
N ARG A 54 -3.40 16.50 -6.11
CA ARG A 54 -2.10 16.11 -5.54
C ARG A 54 -2.14 15.08 -4.41
N ARG A 55 -3.24 14.34 -4.20
CA ARG A 55 -3.19 13.12 -3.37
C ARG A 55 -2.90 11.91 -4.25
N GLN A 56 -2.01 11.04 -3.79
CA GLN A 56 -1.63 9.82 -4.49
C GLN A 56 -1.59 8.66 -3.50
N ILE A 57 -1.96 7.47 -3.97
CA ILE A 57 -1.79 6.22 -3.24
C ILE A 57 -0.72 5.39 -3.91
N ASP A 58 0.09 4.71 -3.11
CA ASP A 58 1.12 3.82 -3.60
C ASP A 58 1.33 2.63 -2.65
N ILE A 59 1.92 1.56 -3.17
CA ILE A 59 2.36 0.39 -2.40
C ILE A 59 3.86 0.53 -2.18
N THR A 60 4.27 0.75 -0.94
CA THR A 60 5.68 0.93 -0.58
C THR A 60 6.07 0.03 0.57
N TYR A 61 7.36 -0.26 0.68
CA TYR A 61 7.91 -0.95 1.85
C TYR A 61 8.17 0.06 2.97
N CYS A 62 7.57 -0.16 4.14
CA CYS A 62 7.84 0.62 5.34
C CYS A 62 8.29 -0.29 6.49
N SER A 63 9.17 0.21 7.35
CA SER A 63 9.45 -0.38 8.65
C SER A 63 8.60 0.27 9.73
N ALA A 64 8.06 -0.53 10.65
CA ALA A 64 7.56 -0.03 11.91
C ALA A 64 8.75 0.19 12.87
N ALA A 65 8.54 0.93 13.97
CA ALA A 65 9.57 1.13 15.01
C ALA A 65 10.22 -0.18 15.50
N THR A 66 9.48 -1.29 15.45
CA THR A 66 9.98 -2.63 15.75
C THR A 66 9.54 -3.60 14.66
N GLY A 67 10.48 -4.39 14.11
CA GLY A 67 10.20 -5.48 13.18
C GLY A 67 10.78 -5.28 11.78
N LYS A 68 10.57 -6.29 10.92
CA LYS A 68 11.06 -6.26 9.53
C LYS A 68 10.19 -5.33 8.66
N PRO A 69 10.77 -4.69 7.63
CA PRO A 69 10.00 -3.95 6.63
C PRO A 69 8.89 -4.80 6.01
N ARG A 70 7.77 -4.16 5.69
CA ARG A 70 6.56 -4.76 5.12
C ARG A 70 5.97 -3.83 4.09
N GLN A 71 5.17 -4.36 3.16
CA GLN A 71 4.42 -3.52 2.22
C GLN A 71 3.22 -2.89 2.91
N TYR A 72 2.96 -1.63 2.57
CA TYR A 72 1.81 -0.85 3.01
C TYR A 72 1.22 -0.10 1.82
N PHE A 73 -0.10 0.10 1.83
CA PHE A 73 -0.69 1.17 1.05
C PHE A 73 -0.45 2.48 1.78
N VAL A 74 0.07 3.49 1.11
CA VAL A 74 0.29 4.81 1.68
C VAL A 74 -0.41 5.86 0.82
N LEU A 75 -1.35 6.58 1.44
CA LEU A 75 -1.92 7.80 0.87
C LEU A 75 -1.06 8.98 1.32
N TYR A 76 -0.53 9.73 0.37
CA TYR A 76 0.35 10.87 0.65
C TYR A 76 0.01 12.06 -0.25
N LYS A 77 0.53 13.23 0.12
CA LYS A 77 0.43 14.43 -0.69
C LYS A 77 1.65 14.53 -1.61
N ARG A 78 1.43 14.44 -2.91
CA ARG A 78 2.45 14.69 -3.91
C ARG A 78 2.95 16.13 -3.80
N VAL A 79 4.26 16.29 -3.61
CA VAL A 79 4.95 17.58 -3.68
C VAL A 79 5.85 17.62 -4.90
N PRO A 80 6.25 18.81 -5.38
CA PRO A 80 7.23 18.95 -6.46
C PRO A 80 8.56 18.29 -6.08
N ALA A 81 9.24 17.70 -7.07
CA ALA A 81 10.51 16.97 -6.89
C ALA A 81 11.64 17.78 -6.23
N ALA A 82 11.54 19.11 -6.22
CA ALA A 82 12.49 20.01 -5.55
C ALA A 82 12.49 19.83 -4.02
N GLU A 83 11.38 19.40 -3.42
CA GLU A 83 11.32 19.04 -2.01
C GLU A 83 11.88 17.62 -1.83
N LYS A 84 13.21 17.50 -1.65
CA LYS A 84 13.95 16.23 -1.41
C LYS A 84 13.53 15.54 -0.10
N ARG A 85 12.29 15.08 0.01
CA ARG A 85 11.78 14.33 1.17
C ARG A 85 11.41 12.91 0.78
N TYR A 86 11.83 11.96 1.61
CA TYR A 86 11.38 10.57 1.61
C TYR A 86 9.85 10.56 1.77
N LEU A 87 9.11 10.05 0.78
CA LEU A 87 7.63 10.00 0.76
C LEU A 87 6.93 11.25 1.38
N PRO A 88 6.70 12.30 0.58
CA PRO A 88 6.29 13.59 1.10
C PRO A 88 4.91 13.52 1.77
N TYR A 89 4.85 13.87 3.06
CA TYR A 89 3.62 14.05 3.84
C TYR A 89 2.63 12.88 3.73
N PRO A 90 2.96 11.71 4.31
CA PRO A 90 2.02 10.61 4.42
C PRO A 90 0.80 11.04 5.26
N LEU A 91 -0.39 10.77 4.75
CA LEU A 91 -1.66 11.18 5.35
C LEU A 91 -2.32 10.00 6.06
N ARG A 92 -2.36 8.84 5.40
CA ARG A 92 -2.96 7.60 5.91
C ARG A 92 -2.18 6.42 5.36
N ALA A 93 -2.17 5.32 6.09
CA ALA A 93 -1.53 4.10 5.64
C ALA A 93 -2.35 2.88 6.06
N TRP A 94 -2.31 1.84 5.24
CA TRP A 94 -2.96 0.55 5.53
C TRP A 94 -1.94 -0.57 5.43
N GLY A 95 -1.94 -1.42 6.44
CA GLY A 95 -1.17 -2.65 6.49
C GLY A 95 -2.08 -3.85 6.60
N VAL A 96 -1.47 -5.03 6.62
CA VAL A 96 -2.18 -6.30 6.83
C VAL A 96 -1.95 -6.76 8.27
N SER A 97 -3.05 -7.02 8.99
CA SER A 97 -3.02 -7.58 10.34
C SER A 97 -2.53 -9.03 10.33
N ALA A 98 -2.24 -9.60 11.52
CA ALA A 98 -1.87 -11.02 11.63
C ALA A 98 -2.97 -11.97 11.12
N GLN A 99 -4.23 -11.53 11.15
CA GLN A 99 -5.40 -12.27 10.69
C GLN A 99 -5.65 -12.12 9.18
N GLY A 100 -4.86 -11.32 8.47
CA GLY A 100 -5.03 -11.12 7.03
C GLY A 100 -6.10 -10.08 6.68
N HIS A 101 -6.32 -9.08 7.53
CA HIS A 101 -7.24 -7.97 7.26
C HIS A 101 -6.50 -6.68 6.96
N LEU A 102 -7.04 -5.88 6.05
CA LEU A 102 -6.54 -4.53 5.80
C LEU A 102 -6.98 -3.61 6.94
N VAL A 103 -6.00 -3.08 7.66
CA VAL A 103 -6.23 -2.18 8.80
C VAL A 103 -5.46 -0.89 8.60
N GLU A 104 -6.10 0.23 8.94
CA GLU A 104 -5.41 1.51 8.97
C GLU A 104 -4.39 1.51 10.11
N VAL A 105 -3.17 1.95 9.81
CA VAL A 105 -2.07 2.01 10.76
C VAL A 105 -1.62 3.44 10.99
N PRO A 106 -1.16 3.80 12.19
CA PRO A 106 -0.69 5.15 12.47
C PRO A 106 0.52 5.49 11.62
N VAL A 107 0.40 6.49 10.73
CA VAL A 107 1.49 6.95 9.86
C VAL A 107 2.76 7.29 10.65
N LYS A 108 2.62 7.91 11.83
CA LYS A 108 3.74 8.27 12.71
C LYS A 108 4.58 7.07 13.19
N SER A 109 4.04 5.86 13.10
CA SER A 109 4.76 4.63 13.46
C SER A 109 5.52 4.00 12.28
N LEU A 110 5.35 4.53 11.07
CA LEU A 110 5.97 4.00 9.86
C LEU A 110 7.17 4.85 9.42
N ARG A 111 8.21 4.18 8.95
CA ARG A 111 9.30 4.76 8.18
C ARG A 111 9.36 4.08 6.82
N CYS A 112 8.89 4.78 5.80
CA CYS A 112 8.77 4.23 4.45
C CYS A 112 10.04 4.44 3.63
N LEU A 113 10.42 3.40 2.88
CA LEU A 113 11.51 3.42 1.93
C LEU A 113 11.02 4.14 0.65
N ASN A 114 11.87 4.98 0.06
CA ASN A 114 11.50 5.75 -1.11
C ASN A 114 11.60 4.86 -2.37
N ASN A 115 10.64 4.93 -3.29
CA ASN A 115 10.72 4.17 -4.56
C ASN A 115 11.93 4.58 -5.43
N ASP A 116 12.43 5.82 -5.27
CA ASP A 116 13.56 6.36 -6.03
C ASP A 116 14.93 6.13 -5.36
N TYR A 117 14.98 5.75 -4.09
CA TYR A 117 16.21 5.55 -3.32
C TYR A 117 16.20 4.15 -2.73
N GLY A 118 16.37 3.15 -3.60
CA GLY A 118 16.54 1.74 -3.24
C GLY A 118 17.21 1.62 -1.87
N ALA A 119 16.47 1.10 -0.90
CA ALA A 119 16.93 1.03 0.46
C ALA A 119 18.14 0.11 0.54
N TYR A 120 19.24 0.63 1.08
CA TYR A 120 20.28 -0.19 1.68
C TYR A 120 19.77 -0.74 3.03
#